data_AF-A0A6I7LKX7-F1
#
_entry.id   AF-A0A6I7LKX7-F1
#
_cell.length_a   1.000
_cell.length_b   1.000
_cell.length_c   1.000
_cell.angle_alpha   90.00
_cell.angle_beta   90.00
_cell.angle_gamma   90.00
#
_symmetry.space_group_name_H-M   'P 1'
#
loop_
_entity.id
_entity.type
_entity.pdbx_description
1 polymer ?
#
loop_
_entity_poly.entity_id
_entity_poly.type
_entity_poly.pdbx_seq_one_letter_code
_entity_poly.pdbx_strand_id
1 'polypeptide(L)'
;MRCQKVRYYLSAYCKGEMTGGRRKAVAAHLESCPECHREEVAFREILGATRGMPEFQVGVDFNSRLLSSIAEARFKETRSKAYLPKRIPIVTWTRALPAVAAACLVVAFTLSGGLKYFKIQNEPAAYAINAQTGDRDDRYLTVQPQPDHVLAQHASQTIAGANWTFSKQMARANRFRGLINSMVGYRTDAGYIRSMDNPFALIMFNPGHGVSVSVMPMTGNNAETKMVREAR
;
A
#
# COMPACT_ATOMS: atom_id res chain seq x y z
N MET A 1 -41.19 5.24 -4.38
CA MET A 1 -39.74 5.40 -4.13
C MET A 1 -39.25 6.65 -4.86
N ARG A 2 -38.15 7.30 -4.44
CA ARG A 2 -37.60 8.48 -5.16
C ARG A 2 -36.75 8.03 -6.36
N CYS A 3 -36.79 8.75 -7.48
CA CYS A 3 -36.08 8.39 -8.73
C CYS A 3 -34.58 8.19 -8.50
N GLN A 4 -33.92 9.08 -7.76
CA GLN A 4 -32.49 8.96 -7.44
C GLN A 4 -32.12 7.62 -6.79
N LYS A 5 -32.99 7.10 -5.91
CA LYS A 5 -32.76 5.81 -5.24
C LYS A 5 -32.97 4.66 -6.21
N VAL A 6 -33.92 4.78 -7.15
CA VAL A 6 -34.17 3.77 -8.19
C VAL A 6 -32.97 3.68 -9.14
N ARG A 7 -32.43 4.82 -9.58
CA ARG A 7 -31.21 4.91 -10.40
C ARG A 7 -30.02 4.19 -9.79
N TYR A 8 -29.83 4.33 -8.47
CA TYR A 8 -28.79 3.60 -7.76
C TYR A 8 -28.98 2.07 -7.80
N TYR A 9 -30.24 1.60 -7.78
CA TYR A 9 -30.57 0.17 -7.78
C TYR A 9 -30.76 -0.44 -9.16
N LEU A 10 -30.79 0.36 -10.23
CA LEU A 10 -31.11 -0.10 -11.58
C LEU A 10 -30.12 -1.16 -12.08
N SER A 11 -28.82 -1.02 -11.80
CA SER A 11 -27.81 -1.99 -12.20
C SER A 11 -28.01 -3.37 -11.55
N ALA A 12 -28.22 -3.41 -10.23
CA ALA A 12 -28.48 -4.64 -9.47
C ALA A 12 -29.84 -5.26 -9.85
N TYR A 13 -30.85 -4.42 -10.14
CA TYR A 13 -32.16 -4.88 -10.61
C TYR A 13 -32.06 -5.58 -11.96
N CYS A 14 -31.36 -4.98 -12.94
CA CYS A 14 -31.20 -5.55 -14.28
C CYS A 14 -30.39 -6.86 -14.28
N LYS A 15 -29.43 -7.01 -13.35
CA LYS A 15 -28.67 -8.25 -13.16
C LYS A 15 -29.43 -9.32 -12.38
N GLY A 16 -30.59 -9.00 -11.81
CA GLY A 16 -31.36 -9.92 -10.98
C GLY A 16 -30.78 -10.17 -9.58
N GLU A 17 -29.82 -9.35 -9.14
CA GLU A 17 -29.14 -9.46 -7.84
C GLU A 17 -30.02 -9.01 -6.66
N MET A 18 -31.12 -8.31 -6.95
CA MET A 18 -32.05 -7.81 -5.93
C MET A 18 -33.13 -8.84 -5.58
N THR A 19 -33.40 -8.99 -4.29
CA THR A 19 -34.44 -9.89 -3.76
C THR A 19 -35.43 -9.15 -2.84
N GLY A 20 -36.57 -9.79 -2.56
CA GLY A 20 -37.55 -9.35 -1.57
C GLY A 20 -38.27 -8.03 -1.89
N GLY A 21 -38.61 -7.28 -0.83
CA GLY A 21 -39.41 -6.05 -0.93
C GLY A 21 -38.75 -4.93 -1.74
N ARG A 22 -37.41 -4.87 -1.77
CA ARG A 22 -36.68 -3.86 -2.55
C ARG A 22 -36.88 -4.03 -4.06
N ARG A 23 -36.87 -5.27 -4.56
CA ARG A 23 -37.14 -5.57 -5.98
C ARG A 23 -38.56 -5.15 -6.37
N LYS A 24 -39.55 -5.44 -5.51
CA LYS A 24 -40.95 -5.03 -5.72
C LYS A 24 -41.10 -3.51 -5.74
N ALA A 25 -40.43 -2.80 -4.83
CA ALA A 25 -40.47 -1.34 -4.77
C ALA A 25 -39.82 -0.67 -5.99
N VAL A 26 -38.75 -1.25 -6.56
CA VAL A 26 -38.16 -0.80 -7.82
C VAL A 26 -39.11 -1.06 -8.98
N ALA A 27 -39.66 -2.27 -9.09
CA ALA A 27 -40.61 -2.63 -10.16
C ALA A 27 -41.83 -1.70 -10.19
N ALA A 28 -42.47 -1.47 -9.03
CA ALA A 28 -43.61 -0.55 -8.93
C ALA A 28 -43.24 0.91 -9.30
N HIS A 29 -41.99 1.32 -9.09
CA HIS A 29 -41.54 2.64 -9.54
C HIS A 29 -41.32 2.69 -11.07
N LEU A 30 -40.79 1.63 -11.66
CA LEU A 30 -40.59 1.55 -13.11
C LEU A 30 -41.93 1.57 -13.86
N GLU A 31 -42.99 0.99 -13.29
CA GLU A 31 -44.35 1.07 -13.83
C GLU A 31 -44.95 2.49 -13.78
N SER A 32 -44.54 3.31 -12.80
CA SER A 32 -45.11 4.66 -12.60
C SER A 32 -44.25 5.79 -13.17
N CYS A 33 -42.97 5.55 -13.45
CA CYS A 33 -42.03 6.59 -13.90
C CYS A 33 -41.44 6.25 -15.27
N PRO A 34 -41.89 6.91 -16.37
CA PRO A 34 -41.41 6.61 -17.72
C PRO A 34 -39.92 6.92 -17.91
N GLU A 35 -39.38 7.93 -17.23
CA GLU A 35 -37.96 8.26 -17.28
C GLU A 35 -37.07 7.15 -16.70
N CYS A 36 -37.45 6.60 -15.53
CA CYS A 36 -36.71 5.48 -14.95
C CYS A 36 -36.87 4.21 -15.79
N HIS A 37 -38.01 4.02 -16.47
CA HIS A 37 -38.21 2.91 -17.40
C HIS A 37 -37.31 3.02 -18.63
N ARG A 38 -37.14 4.21 -19.22
CA ARG A 38 -36.20 4.41 -20.35
C ARG A 38 -34.76 4.07 -19.96
N GLU A 39 -34.33 4.48 -18.77
CA GLU A 39 -33.00 4.14 -18.24
C GLU A 39 -32.84 2.62 -18.05
N GLU A 40 -33.89 1.94 -17.60
CA GLU A 40 -33.89 0.49 -17.44
C GLU A 40 -33.69 -0.25 -18.77
N VAL A 41 -34.39 0.18 -19.81
CA VAL A 41 -34.23 -0.35 -21.17
C VAL A 41 -32.79 -0.15 -21.65
N ALA A 42 -32.23 1.05 -21.49
CA ALA A 42 -30.85 1.34 -21.87
C ALA A 42 -29.83 0.46 -21.11
N PHE A 43 -30.03 0.23 -19.81
CA PHE A 43 -29.20 -0.69 -19.04
C PHE A 43 -29.30 -2.14 -19.54
N ARG A 44 -30.50 -2.60 -19.91
CA ARG A 44 -30.68 -3.95 -20.47
C ARG A 44 -30.01 -4.09 -21.84
N GLU A 45 -30.05 -3.07 -22.68
CA GLU A 45 -29.36 -3.06 -23.98
C GLU A 45 -27.84 -3.18 -23.79
N ILE A 46 -27.27 -2.40 -22.88
CA ILE A 46 -25.84 -2.49 -22.53
C ILE A 46 -25.50 -3.89 -22.01
N LEU A 47 -26.30 -4.43 -21.09
CA LEU A 47 -26.09 -5.78 -20.58
C LEU A 47 -26.20 -6.85 -21.68
N GLY A 48 -27.16 -6.70 -22.59
CA GLY A 48 -27.31 -7.55 -23.77
C GLY A 48 -26.06 -7.52 -24.65
N ALA A 49 -25.52 -6.33 -24.94
CA ALA A 49 -24.30 -6.17 -25.70
C ALA A 49 -23.08 -6.82 -25.00
N THR A 50 -22.99 -6.71 -23.66
CA THR A 50 -21.89 -7.34 -22.90
C THR A 50 -21.96 -8.86 -22.87
N ARG A 51 -23.17 -9.47 -22.91
CA ARG A 51 -23.32 -10.93 -22.94
C ARG A 51 -22.85 -11.56 -24.25
N GLY A 52 -22.83 -10.80 -25.34
CA GLY A 52 -22.32 -11.24 -26.63
C GLY A 52 -20.80 -11.12 -26.76
N MET A 53 -20.11 -10.50 -25.79
CA MET A 53 -18.66 -10.39 -25.84
C MET A 53 -18.03 -11.75 -25.53
N PRO A 54 -17.02 -12.18 -26.31
CA PRO A 54 -16.30 -13.41 -26.01
C PRO A 54 -15.65 -13.29 -24.63
N GLU A 55 -15.81 -14.33 -23.81
CA GLU A 55 -15.10 -14.42 -22.55
C GLU A 55 -13.61 -14.57 -22.84
N PHE A 56 -12.84 -13.51 -22.58
CA PHE A 56 -11.42 -13.51 -22.82
C PHE A 56 -10.73 -14.36 -21.75
N GLN A 57 -10.32 -15.58 -22.11
CA GLN A 57 -9.48 -16.38 -21.25
C GLN A 57 -8.11 -15.73 -21.14
N VAL A 58 -7.83 -15.20 -19.96
CA VAL A 58 -6.53 -14.63 -19.66
C VAL A 58 -5.53 -15.77 -19.49
N GLY A 59 -4.36 -15.69 -20.12
CA GLY A 59 -3.33 -16.72 -19.99
C GLY A 59 -2.89 -16.91 -18.53
N VAL A 60 -2.50 -18.15 -18.17
CA VAL A 60 -2.12 -18.53 -16.79
C VAL A 60 -1.02 -17.63 -16.21
N ASP A 61 -0.12 -17.13 -17.07
CA ASP A 61 1.00 -16.26 -16.69
C ASP A 61 0.70 -14.76 -16.79
N PHE A 62 -0.55 -14.36 -17.02
CA PHE A 62 -0.87 -12.94 -17.21
C PHE A 62 -0.52 -12.10 -15.99
N ASN A 63 -0.86 -12.58 -14.79
CA ASN A 63 -0.62 -11.83 -13.56
C ASN A 63 0.89 -11.68 -13.28
N SER A 64 1.68 -12.74 -13.48
CA SER A 64 3.14 -12.69 -13.32
C SER A 64 3.78 -11.75 -14.34
N ARG A 65 3.34 -11.78 -15.61
CA ARG A 65 3.79 -10.85 -16.65
C ARG A 65 3.38 -9.40 -16.38
N LEU A 66 2.17 -9.16 -15.90
CA LEU A 66 1.69 -7.83 -15.54
C LEU A 66 2.50 -7.26 -14.37
N LEU A 67 2.69 -8.03 -13.30
CA LEU A 67 3.42 -7.59 -12.12
C LEU A 67 4.91 -7.38 -12.42
N SER A 68 5.54 -8.26 -13.20
CA SER A 68 6.93 -8.06 -13.65
C SER A 68 7.06 -6.80 -14.53
N SER A 69 6.12 -6.55 -15.44
CA SER A 69 6.10 -5.32 -16.24
C SER A 69 5.93 -4.06 -15.40
N ILE A 70 5.04 -4.07 -14.40
CA ILE A 70 4.85 -2.94 -13.47
C ILE A 70 6.12 -2.72 -12.64
N ALA A 71 6.73 -3.80 -12.14
CA ALA A 71 7.98 -3.73 -11.38
C ALA A 71 9.10 -3.14 -12.24
N GLU A 72 9.28 -3.62 -13.48
CA GLU A 72 10.29 -3.11 -14.41
C GLU A 72 10.06 -1.63 -14.73
N ALA A 73 8.82 -1.21 -14.97
CA ALA A 73 8.49 0.20 -15.20
C ALA A 73 8.87 1.08 -13.99
N ARG A 74 8.58 0.61 -12.76
CA ARG A 74 8.97 1.29 -11.52
C ARG A 74 10.49 1.32 -11.33
N PHE A 75 11.20 0.25 -11.68
CA PHE A 75 12.67 0.21 -11.62
C PHE A 75 13.31 1.15 -12.64
N LYS A 76 12.78 1.26 -13.85
CA LYS A 76 13.28 2.23 -14.86
C LYS A 76 13.11 3.67 -14.39
N GLU A 77 11.98 3.99 -13.78
CA GLU A 77 11.75 5.34 -13.25
C GLU A 77 12.61 5.65 -12.02
N THR A 78 12.75 4.70 -11.09
CA THR A 78 13.56 4.91 -9.89
C THR A 78 15.06 4.87 -10.18
N ARG A 79 15.57 3.97 -11.04
CA ARG A 79 17.01 3.92 -11.33
C ARG A 79 17.52 5.17 -12.03
N SER A 80 16.76 5.70 -12.99
CA SER A 80 17.15 6.89 -13.75
C SER A 80 17.11 8.18 -12.92
N LYS A 81 16.22 8.27 -11.92
CA LYS A 81 16.08 9.48 -11.09
C LYS A 81 16.79 9.40 -9.73
N ALA A 82 16.98 8.21 -9.15
CA ALA A 82 17.51 8.06 -7.79
C ALA A 82 19.03 7.85 -7.72
N TYR A 83 19.67 7.24 -8.74
CA TYR A 83 21.12 6.95 -8.71
C TYR A 83 21.97 7.89 -9.55
N LEU A 84 21.36 8.72 -10.40
CA LEU A 84 22.08 9.85 -10.99
C LEU A 84 21.91 11.03 -10.04
N PRO A 85 22.91 11.35 -9.20
CA PRO A 85 22.82 12.53 -8.36
C PRO A 85 22.59 13.72 -9.30
N LYS A 86 21.48 14.44 -9.08
CA LYS A 86 21.04 15.58 -9.90
C LYS A 86 22.10 16.68 -10.04
N ARG A 87 23.12 16.61 -9.18
CA ARG A 87 24.39 17.29 -9.31
C ARG A 87 25.45 16.22 -9.14
N ILE A 88 26.17 15.88 -10.21
CA ILE A 88 27.50 15.30 -10.07
C ILE A 88 28.22 16.23 -9.10
N PRO A 89 28.70 15.76 -7.93
CA PRO A 89 29.49 16.63 -7.11
C PRO A 89 30.65 17.04 -8.00
N ILE A 90 30.68 18.32 -8.37
CA ILE A 90 31.87 18.95 -8.92
C ILE A 90 32.82 18.99 -7.72
N VAL A 91 33.26 17.81 -7.27
CA VAL A 91 34.39 17.64 -6.38
C VAL A 91 35.47 18.36 -7.14
N THR A 92 35.79 19.52 -6.60
CA THR A 92 36.66 20.53 -7.17
C THR A 92 37.91 19.88 -7.75
N TRP A 93 37.88 19.52 -9.03
CA TRP A 93 39.06 19.06 -9.75
C TRP A 93 40.15 20.14 -9.69
N THR A 94 39.76 21.40 -9.46
CA THR A 94 40.64 22.51 -9.14
C THR A 94 41.49 22.31 -7.88
N ARG A 95 41.07 21.47 -6.92
CA ARG A 95 41.89 21.10 -5.75
C ARG A 95 42.74 19.85 -5.97
N ALA A 96 42.30 18.92 -6.82
CA ALA A 96 43.05 17.70 -7.12
C ALA A 96 44.16 17.94 -8.17
N LEU A 97 43.92 18.81 -9.16
CA LEU A 97 44.88 19.19 -10.21
C LEU A 97 46.26 19.62 -9.69
N PRO A 98 46.38 20.54 -8.70
CA PRO A 98 47.70 20.95 -8.21
C PRO A 98 48.43 19.82 -7.47
N ALA A 99 47.71 18.95 -6.75
CA ALA A 99 48.32 17.82 -6.05
C ALA A 99 48.89 16.78 -7.03
N VAL A 100 48.13 16.48 -8.10
CA VAL A 100 48.60 15.57 -9.16
C VAL A 100 49.78 16.18 -9.92
N ALA A 101 49.71 17.46 -10.27
CA ALA A 101 50.83 18.16 -10.92
C ALA A 101 52.10 18.17 -10.05
N ALA A 102 51.97 18.43 -8.74
CA ALA A 102 53.09 18.39 -7.80
C ALA A 102 53.70 16.99 -7.69
N ALA A 103 52.86 15.94 -7.60
CA ALA A 103 53.34 14.56 -7.58
C ALA A 103 54.09 14.20 -8.87
N CYS A 104 53.59 14.61 -10.04
CA CYS A 104 54.27 14.43 -11.32
C CYS A 104 55.61 15.18 -11.37
N LEU A 105 55.69 16.40 -10.84
CA LEU A 105 56.95 17.15 -10.76
C LEU A 105 57.96 16.48 -9.81
N VAL A 106 57.52 15.95 -8.67
CA VAL A 106 58.39 15.19 -7.75
C VAL A 106 58.93 13.95 -8.46
N VAL A 107 58.08 13.18 -9.16
CA VAL A 107 58.50 11.99 -9.92
C VAL A 107 59.45 12.36 -11.06
N ALA A 108 59.19 13.45 -11.78
CA ALA A 108 60.10 13.93 -12.82
C ALA A 108 61.45 14.37 -12.24
N PHE A 109 61.45 15.04 -11.09
CA PHE A 109 62.66 15.51 -10.41
C PHE A 109 63.50 14.37 -9.84
N THR A 110 62.87 13.31 -9.29
CA THR A 110 63.58 12.11 -8.84
C THR A 110 64.19 11.34 -10.01
N LEU A 111 63.48 11.19 -11.13
CA LEU A 111 64.00 10.54 -12.34
C LEU A 111 65.13 11.33 -13.01
N SER A 112 65.14 12.66 -12.89
CA SER A 112 66.16 13.54 -13.50
C SER A 112 67.49 13.57 -12.73
N GLY A 113 67.63 12.81 -11.64
CA GLY A 113 68.88 12.71 -10.88
C GLY A 113 69.08 13.75 -9.77
N GLY A 114 68.03 14.49 -9.36
CA GLY A 114 68.09 15.47 -8.26
C GLY A 114 68.45 14.88 -6.89
N LEU A 115 68.38 13.55 -6.74
CA LEU A 115 68.70 12.82 -5.51
C LEU A 115 70.20 12.77 -5.16
N LYS A 116 71.12 13.21 -6.04
CA LYS A 116 72.55 13.24 -5.70
C LYS A 116 72.93 14.28 -4.62
N TYR A 117 72.04 15.22 -4.29
CA TYR A 117 72.32 16.27 -3.29
C TYR A 117 71.71 16.03 -1.91
N PHE A 118 70.77 15.09 -1.76
CA PHE A 118 70.15 14.80 -0.46
C PHE A 118 70.88 13.65 0.23
N LYS A 119 72.01 13.96 0.87
CA LYS A 119 72.66 13.08 1.85
C LYS A 119 71.86 13.14 3.17
N ILE A 120 70.71 12.47 3.19
CA ILE A 120 69.86 12.31 4.37
C ILE A 120 70.60 11.41 5.37
N GLN A 121 70.89 11.94 6.56
CA GLN A 121 71.35 11.15 7.70
C GLN A 121 70.18 10.27 8.16
N ASN A 122 70.28 8.97 7.87
CA ASN A 122 69.31 7.96 8.27
C ASN A 122 69.40 7.73 9.79
N GLU A 123 68.41 8.20 10.55
CA GLU A 123 67.99 7.52 11.77
C GLU A 123 66.90 6.50 11.42
N PRO A 124 67.04 5.21 11.80
CA PRO A 124 66.01 4.21 11.52
C PRO A 124 64.89 4.29 12.55
N ALA A 125 63.75 4.87 12.18
CA ALA A 125 62.50 4.62 12.87
C ALA A 125 61.97 3.24 12.46
N ALA A 126 62.01 2.29 13.39
CA ALA A 126 61.41 0.98 13.26
C ALA A 126 59.88 1.10 13.16
N TYR A 127 59.31 0.80 11.99
CA TYR A 127 57.91 0.44 11.87
C TYR A 127 57.82 -0.99 11.34
N ALA A 128 57.28 -1.87 12.19
CA ALA A 128 56.94 -3.23 11.85
C ALA A 128 55.74 -3.22 10.90
N ILE A 129 55.94 -3.69 9.67
CA ILE A 129 54.86 -4.00 8.74
C ILE A 129 54.62 -5.51 8.84
N ASN A 130 53.53 -5.89 9.50
CA ASN A 130 53.01 -7.25 9.38
C ASN A 130 52.43 -7.41 7.98
N ALA A 131 53.17 -8.13 7.13
CA ALA A 131 52.67 -8.63 5.85
C ALA A 131 51.76 -9.84 6.12
N GLN A 132 50.45 -9.66 6.00
CA GLN A 132 49.52 -10.76 5.83
C GLN A 132 49.28 -10.97 4.33
N THR A 133 49.88 -12.05 3.87
CA THR A 133 49.71 -12.69 2.58
C THR A 133 48.27 -13.16 2.39
N GLY A 134 47.70 -12.76 1.25
CA GLY A 134 46.75 -13.51 0.41
C GLY A 134 45.73 -14.43 1.08
N ASP A 135 44.53 -13.91 1.24
CA ASP A 135 43.32 -14.71 1.04
C ASP A 135 42.26 -13.82 0.35
N ARG A 136 41.62 -14.32 -0.70
CA ARG A 136 40.56 -13.59 -1.39
C ARG A 136 39.33 -13.67 -0.50
N ASP A 137 38.99 -12.53 0.10
CA ASP A 137 37.98 -12.40 1.14
C ASP A 137 36.55 -12.60 0.56
N ASP A 138 36.08 -13.85 0.48
CA ASP A 138 34.69 -14.21 0.11
C ASP A 138 33.65 -13.80 1.17
N ARG A 139 34.00 -12.91 2.10
CA ARG A 139 33.17 -12.47 3.23
C ARG A 139 31.93 -11.67 2.84
N TYR A 140 31.82 -11.19 1.60
CA TYR A 140 30.62 -10.52 1.11
C TYR A 140 29.44 -11.50 0.89
N LEU A 141 29.70 -12.81 0.79
CA LEU A 141 28.68 -13.82 0.52
C LEU A 141 27.93 -14.31 1.77
N THR A 142 28.41 -14.00 2.98
CA THR A 142 27.76 -14.44 4.24
C THR A 142 27.51 -13.33 5.25
N VAL A 143 27.45 -12.05 4.83
CA VAL A 143 27.01 -10.96 5.72
C VAL A 143 25.49 -11.09 5.96
N GLN A 144 25.09 -12.00 6.84
CA GLN A 144 23.98 -11.68 7.71
C GLN A 144 24.43 -10.52 8.61
N PRO A 145 23.61 -9.47 8.80
CA PRO A 145 24.03 -8.30 9.56
C PRO A 145 24.39 -8.73 10.98
N GLN A 146 25.68 -8.70 11.33
CA GLN A 146 26.09 -8.84 12.71
C GLN A 146 25.59 -7.61 13.50
N PRO A 147 25.08 -7.80 14.73
CA PRO A 147 24.42 -6.76 15.52
C PRO A 147 25.36 -5.63 16.01
N ASP A 148 26.65 -5.70 15.68
CA ASP A 148 27.70 -4.75 16.03
C ASP A 148 28.09 -3.81 14.88
N HIS A 149 27.55 -3.99 13.67
CA HIS A 149 27.84 -3.13 12.54
C HIS A 149 27.33 -1.70 12.80
N VAL A 150 28.15 -0.68 12.52
CA VAL A 150 27.99 0.79 12.68
C VAL A 150 26.56 1.37 12.61
N LEU A 151 25.63 0.74 11.87
CA LEU A 151 24.19 1.06 11.91
C LEU A 151 23.52 0.83 13.28
N ALA A 152 23.92 -0.21 14.02
CA ALA A 152 23.47 -0.48 15.39
C ALA A 152 24.06 0.50 16.42
N GLN A 153 25.31 0.95 16.23
CA GLN A 153 25.92 2.00 17.06
C GLN A 153 25.30 3.38 16.82
N HIS A 154 24.89 3.70 15.58
CA HIS A 154 24.11 4.92 15.33
C HIS A 154 22.66 4.82 15.83
N ALA A 155 22.07 3.63 15.82
CA ALA A 155 20.77 3.39 16.44
C ALA A 155 20.80 3.59 17.97
N SER A 156 21.91 3.32 18.65
CA SER A 156 22.05 3.57 20.10
C SER A 156 22.54 4.99 20.44
N GLN A 157 23.38 5.63 19.63
CA GLN A 157 23.87 6.99 19.90
C GLN A 157 22.84 8.10 19.62
N THR A 158 21.86 7.87 18.74
CA THR A 158 20.77 8.84 18.50
C THR A 158 19.71 8.86 19.62
N ILE A 159 19.75 7.90 20.56
CA ILE A 159 18.78 7.80 21.66
C ILE A 159 19.03 8.85 22.77
N ALA A 160 20.21 9.47 22.85
CA ALA A 160 20.51 10.43 23.90
C ALA A 160 20.15 11.90 23.57
N GLY A 161 19.73 12.24 22.34
CA GLY A 161 19.49 13.65 22.01
C GLY A 161 18.58 13.98 20.82
N ALA A 162 18.16 13.01 20.01
CA ALA A 162 17.25 13.27 18.89
C ALA A 162 16.11 12.26 18.90
N ASN A 163 14.90 12.75 19.19
CA ASN A 163 13.64 12.03 19.43
C ASN A 163 13.07 11.27 18.20
N TRP A 164 13.92 10.70 17.36
CA TRP A 164 13.57 10.03 16.11
C TRP A 164 13.35 8.55 16.36
N THR A 165 12.28 8.21 17.07
CA THR A 165 11.88 6.81 17.19
C THR A 165 11.11 6.41 15.93
N PHE A 166 11.51 5.28 15.32
CA PHE A 166 10.76 4.66 14.22
C PHE A 166 9.26 4.52 14.55
N SER A 167 8.93 4.29 15.82
CA SER A 167 7.54 4.29 16.32
C SER A 167 6.80 5.61 16.10
N LYS A 168 7.45 6.78 16.25
CA LYS A 168 6.85 8.10 15.96
C LYS A 168 6.64 8.30 14.46
N GLN A 169 7.56 7.80 13.63
CA GLN A 169 7.40 7.83 12.17
C GLN A 169 6.25 6.92 11.71
N MET A 170 6.16 5.71 12.26
CA MET A 170 5.07 4.77 11.98
C MET A 170 3.72 5.29 12.49
N ALA A 171 3.69 5.93 13.67
CA ALA A 171 2.51 6.61 14.18
C ALA A 171 2.09 7.78 13.28
N ARG A 172 3.04 8.56 12.76
CA ARG A 172 2.77 9.66 11.81
C ARG A 172 2.25 9.12 10.47
N ALA A 173 2.82 8.03 9.97
CA ALA A 173 2.35 7.35 8.76
C ALA A 173 0.93 6.78 8.92
N ASN A 174 0.62 6.19 10.07
CA ASN A 174 -0.72 5.69 10.38
C ASN A 174 -1.75 6.82 10.51
N ARG A 175 -1.38 7.96 11.11
CA ARG A 175 -2.25 9.16 11.13
C ARG A 175 -2.52 9.70 9.72
N PHE A 176 -1.50 9.72 8.85
CA PHE A 176 -1.66 10.13 7.46
C PHE A 176 -2.61 9.18 6.70
N ARG A 177 -2.48 7.87 6.93
CA ARG A 177 -3.38 6.86 6.35
C ARG A 177 -4.81 7.01 6.85
N GLY A 178 -5.00 7.34 8.12
CA GLY A 178 -6.31 7.66 8.70
C GLY A 178 -6.95 8.91 8.07
N LEU A 179 -6.19 9.98 7.87
CA LEU A 179 -6.64 11.20 7.19
C LEU A 179 -7.00 10.97 5.72
N ILE A 180 -6.23 10.14 5.01
CA ILE A 180 -6.53 9.77 3.62
C ILE A 180 -7.84 8.95 3.58
N ASN A 181 -7.98 7.97 4.46
CA ASN A 181 -9.21 7.18 4.53
C ASN A 181 -10.42 8.02 4.95
N SER A 182 -10.25 9.03 5.82
CA SER A 182 -11.33 9.97 6.14
C SER A 182 -11.68 10.85 4.94
N MET A 183 -10.69 11.40 4.22
CA MET A 183 -10.96 12.20 3.02
C MET A 183 -11.61 11.41 1.89
N VAL A 184 -11.25 10.13 1.74
CA VAL A 184 -11.87 9.22 0.76
C VAL A 184 -13.26 8.77 1.24
N GLY A 185 -13.51 8.71 2.55
CA GLY A 185 -14.80 8.32 3.15
C GLY A 185 -15.82 9.46 3.30
N TYR A 186 -15.42 10.73 3.26
CA TYR A 186 -16.33 11.88 3.47
C TYR A 186 -17.02 12.40 2.19
N ARG A 187 -17.08 11.59 1.12
CA ARG A 187 -17.95 11.86 -0.03
C ARG A 187 -18.92 10.71 -0.34
N THR A 188 -19.44 10.09 0.71
CA THR A 188 -20.72 9.39 0.64
C THR A 188 -21.60 9.93 1.76
N ASP A 189 -22.53 10.79 1.37
CA ASP A 189 -23.55 11.36 2.23
C ASP A 189 -24.27 10.29 3.06
N ALA A 190 -24.41 10.60 4.35
CA ALA A 190 -25.49 10.23 5.26
C ALA A 190 -26.36 9.02 4.86
N GLY A 191 -26.12 7.88 5.52
CA GLY A 191 -26.97 6.70 5.36
C GLY A 191 -26.76 5.62 6.42
N TYR A 192 -26.99 5.96 7.69
CA TYR A 192 -27.52 5.07 8.75
C TYR A 192 -27.24 3.55 8.58
N ILE A 193 -26.06 3.08 9.01
CA ILE A 193 -25.80 1.64 9.13
C ILE A 193 -26.47 1.15 10.42
N ARG A 194 -27.73 0.72 10.27
CA ARG A 194 -28.41 -0.14 11.24
C ARG A 194 -27.82 -1.53 11.06
N SER A 195 -27.01 -1.98 12.03
CA SER A 195 -26.58 -3.37 12.15
C SER A 195 -27.83 -4.26 12.21
N MET A 196 -28.04 -5.08 11.19
CA MET A 196 -29.15 -6.02 11.05
C MET A 196 -28.60 -7.44 10.98
N ASP A 197 -28.07 -7.94 12.10
CA ASP A 197 -27.83 -9.39 12.28
C ASP A 197 -28.56 -9.94 13.52
N ASN A 198 -29.55 -9.22 14.07
CA ASN A 198 -30.43 -9.78 15.09
C ASN A 198 -31.82 -9.12 15.04
N PRO A 199 -32.90 -9.85 14.67
CA PRO A 199 -34.18 -9.21 14.38
C PRO A 199 -35.00 -8.74 15.60
N PHE A 200 -34.66 -9.04 16.86
CA PHE A 200 -35.56 -8.70 17.99
C PHE A 200 -34.88 -8.33 19.31
N ALA A 201 -33.97 -7.36 19.32
CA ALA A 201 -33.53 -6.70 20.56
C ALA A 201 -33.60 -5.17 20.41
N LEU A 202 -34.67 -4.58 20.94
CA LEU A 202 -34.82 -3.12 21.04
C LEU A 202 -34.13 -2.65 22.32
N ILE A 203 -32.87 -2.24 22.22
CA ILE A 203 -32.15 -1.63 23.35
C ILE A 203 -32.45 -0.13 23.32
N MET A 204 -33.30 0.34 24.23
CA MET A 204 -33.54 1.78 24.43
C MET A 204 -32.59 2.32 25.48
N PHE A 205 -31.68 3.20 25.08
CA PHE A 205 -30.82 3.94 26.00
C PHE A 205 -31.52 5.21 26.47
N ASN A 206 -31.77 5.30 27.78
CA ASN A 206 -32.31 6.49 28.41
C ASN A 206 -31.17 7.19 29.18
N PRO A 207 -30.77 8.42 28.81
CA PRO A 207 -29.64 9.09 29.44
C PRO A 207 -30.05 9.61 30.82
N GLY A 208 -29.85 8.79 31.85
CA GLY A 208 -30.09 9.17 33.25
C GLY A 208 -30.30 8.00 34.21
N HIS A 209 -30.70 6.84 33.70
CA HIS A 209 -30.87 5.62 34.51
C HIS A 209 -30.32 4.42 33.76
N GLY A 210 -29.58 3.56 34.48
CA GLY A 210 -28.81 2.44 33.92
C GLY A 210 -29.59 1.52 32.97
N VAL A 211 -28.84 0.78 32.15
CA VAL A 211 -29.35 -0.10 31.09
C VAL A 211 -30.27 -1.17 31.67
N SER A 212 -31.56 -1.15 31.29
CA SER A 212 -32.49 -2.24 31.54
C SER A 212 -32.76 -3.00 30.25
N VAL A 213 -32.66 -4.33 30.31
CA VAL A 213 -32.94 -5.24 29.19
C VAL A 213 -34.19 -6.03 29.58
N SER A 214 -35.27 -5.86 28.82
CA SER A 214 -36.53 -6.56 29.05
C SER A 214 -36.82 -7.48 27.87
N VAL A 215 -36.97 -8.78 28.15
CA VAL A 215 -37.23 -9.83 27.16
C VAL A 215 -38.67 -10.31 27.34
N MET A 216 -39.51 -10.15 26.32
CA MET A 216 -40.90 -10.63 26.34
C MET A 216 -40.99 -12.12 25.96
N PRO A 217 -41.74 -12.96 26.70
CA PRO A 217 -42.06 -14.31 26.28
C PRO A 217 -43.26 -14.32 25.32
N MET A 218 -43.15 -15.07 24.22
CA MET A 218 -44.24 -15.33 23.27
C MET A 218 -44.90 -16.67 23.58
N THR A 219 -46.19 -16.66 23.90
CA THR A 219 -47.07 -17.83 23.96
C THR A 219 -47.64 -18.10 22.57
N GLY A 220 -47.24 -19.22 21.94
CA GLY A 220 -47.75 -19.66 20.64
C GLY A 220 -48.96 -20.58 20.77
N ASN A 221 -50.12 -20.12 20.30
CA ASN A 221 -51.33 -20.91 20.08
C ASN A 221 -51.24 -21.63 18.72
N ASN A 222 -51.25 -22.97 18.72
CA ASN A 222 -51.43 -23.80 17.54
C ASN A 222 -52.92 -24.19 17.44
N ALA A 223 -53.62 -23.69 16.42
CA ALA A 223 -54.96 -24.13 16.07
C ALA A 223 -54.96 -24.77 14.67
N GLU A 224 -55.27 -26.07 14.67
CA GLU A 224 -56.09 -26.83 13.72
C GLU A 224 -56.01 -26.53 12.22
N THR A 225 -55.63 -27.57 11.46
CA THR A 225 -56.20 -27.82 10.13
C THR A 225 -56.29 -29.33 9.89
N LYS A 226 -57.46 -29.89 10.22
CA LYS A 226 -57.95 -31.18 9.70
C LYS A 226 -58.42 -30.95 8.27
N MET A 227 -57.84 -31.65 7.28
CA MET A 227 -58.52 -31.89 6.01
C MET A 227 -58.43 -33.38 5.63
N VAL A 228 -59.58 -34.00 5.87
CA VAL A 228 -60.19 -35.21 5.29
C VAL A 228 -59.67 -35.55 3.89
N ARG A 229 -59.26 -36.81 3.69
CA ARG A 229 -59.15 -37.45 2.38
C ARG A 229 -59.82 -38.81 2.45
N GLU A 230 -61.02 -38.89 1.88
CA GLU A 230 -61.80 -40.13 1.69
C GLU A 230 -62.32 -40.13 0.24
N ALA A 231 -62.29 -41.32 -0.37
CA ALA A 231 -62.99 -41.78 -1.58
C ALA A 231 -62.63 -41.16 -2.96
N ARG A 232 -61.85 -41.89 -3.76
CA ARG A 232 -62.38 -42.78 -4.81
C ARG A 232 -61.29 -43.74 -5.32
#